data_AF-A0A2J8UGS6-F1
#
_entry.id   AF-A0A2J8UGS6-F1
#
_cell.length_a   1.000
_cell.length_b   1.000
_cell.length_c   1.000
_cell.angle_alpha   90.00
_cell.angle_beta   90.00
_cell.angle_gamma   90.00
#
_symmetry.space_group_name_H-M   'P 1'
#
loop_
_entity.id
_entity.type
_entity.pdbx_description
1 polymer ?
#
loop_
_entity_poly.entity_id
_entity_poly.type
_entity_poly.pdbx_seq_one_letter_code
_entity_poly.pdbx_strand_id
1 'polypeptide(L)' 'MATSRYEPVAEIGVGAYGTVYKARDPHSGHFVALKSVRVPNGGGAGGGLPISTVREVALLRRLEAFEHPNVVRI' A
#
# COMPACT_ATOMS: atom_id res chain seq x y z
N MET A 1 17.18 -13.57 4.78
CA MET A 1 16.28 -13.34 3.64
C MET A 1 15.01 -12.72 4.18
N ALA A 2 14.62 -11.51 3.75
CA ALA A 2 13.43 -10.85 4.29
C ALA A 2 12.18 -11.60 3.80
N THR A 3 11.49 -12.29 4.71
CA THR A 3 10.22 -12.95 4.43
C THR A 3 9.12 -11.89 4.33
N SER A 4 8.60 -11.67 3.12
CA SER A 4 7.43 -10.82 2.92
C SER A 4 6.23 -11.46 3.62
N ARG A 5 5.51 -10.68 4.46
CA ARG A 5 4.30 -11.13 5.18
C ARG A 5 3.20 -11.66 4.25
N TYR A 6 3.21 -11.23 2.99
CA TYR A 6 2.21 -11.56 1.98
C TYR A 6 2.84 -12.20 0.76
N GLU A 7 2.11 -13.12 0.13
CA GLU A 7 2.51 -13.86 -1.07
C GLU A 7 1.84 -13.26 -2.31
N PRO A 8 2.57 -12.55 -3.19
CA PRO A 8 2.01 -12.02 -4.43
C PRO A 8 1.50 -13.14 -5.35
N VAL A 9 0.31 -12.95 -5.91
CA VAL A 9 -0.34 -13.93 -6.81
C VAL A 9 -0.38 -13.41 -8.24
N ALA A 10 -0.80 -12.16 -8.43
CA ALA A 10 -0.91 -11.55 -9.75
C ALA A 10 -0.81 -10.02 -9.66
N GLU A 11 -0.30 -9.38 -10.70
CA GLU A 11 -0.52 -7.95 -10.92
C GLU A 11 -1.98 -7.73 -11.34
N ILE A 12 -2.66 -6.77 -10.71
CA ILE A 12 -4.07 -6.47 -10.98
C ILE A 12 -4.31 -5.03 -11.46
N GLY A 13 -3.27 -4.19 -11.49
CA GLY A 13 -3.39 -2.86 -12.10
C GLY A 13 -2.16 -1.99 -11.92
N VAL A 14 -2.02 -1.01 -12.80
CA VAL A 14 -0.96 0.01 -12.76
C VAL A 14 -1.62 1.38 -12.72
N GLY A 15 -1.22 2.21 -11.76
CA GLY A 15 -1.65 3.59 -11.64
C GLY A 15 -0.45 4.55 -11.66
N ALA A 16 -0.75 5.85 -11.67
CA ALA A 16 0.26 6.91 -11.68
C ALA A 16 1.29 6.78 -10.53
N TYR A 17 0.84 6.30 -9.37
CA TYR A 17 1.68 6.16 -8.18
C TYR A 17 2.30 4.78 -7.99
N GLY A 18 2.08 3.83 -8.91
CA GLY A 18 2.71 2.51 -8.87
C GLY A 18 1.77 1.34 -9.17
N THR A 19 2.22 0.14 -8.86
CA THR A 19 1.59 -1.12 -9.26
C THR A 19 0.82 -1.74 -8.11
N VAL A 20 -0.35 -2.31 -8.40
CA VAL A 20 -1.19 -3.04 -7.44
C VAL A 20 -1.14 -4.53 -7.76
N TYR A 21 -0.83 -5.33 -6.75
CA TYR A 21 -0.80 -6.78 -6.82
C TYR A 21 -1.90 -7.39 -5.94
N LYS A 22 -2.57 -8.42 -6.44
CA LYS A 22 -3.32 -9.35 -5.59
C LYS A 22 -2.31 -10.23 -4.86
N ALA A 23 -2.44 -10.36 -3.56
CA ALA A 23 -1.60 -11.22 -2.73
C ALA A 23 -2.44 -12.04 -1.75
N ARG A 24 -1.88 -13.13 -1.25
CA ARG A 24 -2.46 -13.95 -0.19
C ARG A 24 -1.77 -13.63 1.13
N ASP A 25 -2.53 -13.45 2.19
CA ASP A 25 -2.02 -13.53 3.56
C ASP A 25 -1.96 -15.00 3.97
N PRO A 26 -0.77 -15.61 4.15
CA PRO A 26 -0.66 -17.02 4.49
C PRO A 26 -1.18 -17.34 5.89
N HIS A 27 -1.33 -16.34 6.77
CA HIS A 27 -1.83 -16.55 8.14
C HIS A 27 -3.36 -16.60 8.20
N SER A 28 -4.04 -15.70 7.49
CA SER A 28 -5.50 -15.63 7.47
C SER A 28 -6.12 -16.39 6.29
N GLY A 29 -5.33 -16.69 5.26
CA GLY A 29 -5.80 -17.26 3.99
C GLY A 29 -6.52 -16.26 3.08
N HIS A 30 -6.75 -15.02 3.52
CA HIS A 30 -7.46 -14.00 2.77
C HIS A 30 -6.63 -13.40 1.64
N PHE A 31 -7.31 -12.96 0.58
CA PHE A 31 -6.70 -12.14 -0.46
C PHE A 31 -6.68 -10.67 -0.05
N VAL A 32 -5.56 -10.01 -0.32
CA VAL A 32 -5.32 -8.58 -0.09
C VAL A 32 -4.81 -7.91 -1.36
N ALA A 33 -4.95 -6.59 -1.43
CA ALA A 33 -4.34 -5.77 -2.46
C ALA A 33 -3.06 -5.11 -1.91
N LEU A 34 -1.91 -5.38 -2.54
CA LEU A 34 -0.64 -4.74 -2.23
C LEU A 34 -0.36 -3.63 -3.24
N LYS A 35 -0.42 -2.38 -2.80
CA LYS A 35 -0.04 -1.22 -3.62
C LYS A 35 1.43 -0.89 -3.39
N SER A 36 2.27 -1.20 -4.36
CA SER A 36 3.67 -0.78 -4.39
C SER A 36 3.74 0.68 -4.88
N VAL A 37 4.07 1.59 -3.98
CA VAL A 37 4.15 3.03 -4.29
C VAL A 37 5.55 3.39 -4.78
N ARG A 38 5.63 4.00 -5.96
CA ARG A 38 6.89 4.57 -6.47
C ARG A 38 7.12 5.91 -5.80
N VAL A 39 8.10 5.95 -4.92
CA VAL A 39 8.51 7.20 -4.28
C VAL A 39 9.59 7.84 -5.16
N PRO A 40 9.37 9.04 -5.70
CA PRO A 40 10.42 9.76 -6.40
C PRO A 40 11.55 10.02 -5.39
N ASN A 41 12.75 9.51 -5.66
CA ASN A 41 13.94 9.92 -4.93
C ASN A 41 14.17 11.40 -5.26
N GLY A 42 13.61 12.30 -4.47
CA GLY A 42 13.91 13.72 -4.57
C GLY A 42 15.42 13.90 -4.36
N GLY A 43 16.12 14.35 -5.39
CA GLY A 43 17.56 14.60 -5.33
C GLY A 43 17.89 15.59 -4.22
N GLY A 44 18.46 15.09 -3.13
CA GLY A 44 18.86 15.86 -1.97
C GLY A 44 19.16 14.91 -0.81
N ALA A 45 20.26 15.14 -0.10
CA ALA A 45 20.76 14.29 0.97
C ALA A 45 19.77 14.22 2.15
N GLY A 46 18.82 13.29 2.11
CA GLY A 46 17.80 13.13 3.14
C GLY A 46 16.69 12.14 2.78
N GLY A 47 17.02 11.04 2.10
CA GLY A 47 16.11 10.05 1.49
C GLY A 47 14.89 9.66 2.33
N GLY A 48 13.82 10.44 2.20
CA GLY A 48 12.57 10.31 2.93
C GLY A 48 11.37 10.31 2.00
N LEU A 49 10.22 9.85 2.52
CA LEU A 49 8.95 9.90 1.80
C LEU A 49 8.48 11.36 1.63
N PRO A 50 7.90 11.74 0.47
CA PRO A 50 7.23 13.01 0.31
C PRO A 50 6.19 13.23 1.42
N ILE A 51 6.15 14.44 1.99
CA ILE A 51 5.23 14.75 3.10
C ILE A 51 3.76 14.60 2.70
N SER A 52 3.42 14.82 1.43
CA SER A 52 2.10 14.55 0.88
C SER A 52 1.73 13.08 1.01
N THR A 53 2.63 12.17 0.61
CA THR A 53 2.43 10.72 0.73
C THR A 53 2.21 10.30 2.18
N VAL A 54 2.98 10.85 3.12
CA VAL A 54 2.81 10.56 4.55
C VAL A 54 1.43 11.03 5.04
N ARG A 55 1.01 12.24 4.67
CA ARG A 55 -0.30 12.81 5.04
C ARG A 55 -1.45 11.98 4.48
N GLU A 56 -1.36 11.57 3.21
CA GLU A 56 -2.39 10.75 2.56
C GLU A 56 -2.55 9.39 3.25
N VAL A 57 -1.45 8.68 3.52
CA VAL A 57 -1.49 7.38 4.22
C VAL A 57 -2.05 7.55 5.64
N ALA A 58 -1.67 8.61 6.35
CA ALA A 58 -2.17 8.88 7.70
C ALA A 58 -3.69 9.15 7.71
N LEU A 59 -4.22 9.87 6.71
CA LEU A 59 -5.66 10.10 6.57
C LEU A 59 -6.40 8.80 6.24
N LEU A 60 -5.88 7.98 5.33
CA LEU A 60 -6.48 6.69 5.00
C LEU A 60 -6.55 5.75 6.22
N ARG A 61 -5.52 5.74 7.07
CA ARG A 61 -5.52 4.98 8.33
C ARG A 61 -6.58 5.49 9.31
N ARG A 62 -6.80 6.81 9.39
CA ARG A 62 -7.86 7.37 10.24
C ARG A 62 -9.26 7.03 9.73
N LEU A 63 -9.44 6.93 8.41
CA LEU A 63 -10.72 6.55 7.81
C LEU A 63 -11.14 5.11 8.15
N GLU A 64 -10.19 4.23 8.46
CA GLU A 64 -10.48 2.85 8.84
C GLU A 64 -11.40 2.77 10.08
N ALA A 65 -11.25 3.71 11.03
CA ALA A 65 -12.05 3.74 12.26
C ALA A 65 -13.56 3.99 12.03
N PHE A 66 -13.96 4.45 10.84
CA PHE A 66 -15.35 4.72 10.51
C PHE A 66 -16.08 3.52 9.87
N GLU A 67 -15.34 2.48 9.46
CA GLU A 67 -15.88 1.22 8.92
C GLU A 67 -17.03 1.40 7.89
N HIS A 68 -16.89 2.38 7.00
CA HIS A 68 -17.96 2.73 6.08
C HIS A 68 -18.18 1.62 5.02
N PRO A 69 -19.42 1.15 4.80
CA PRO A 69 -19.71 -0.02 3.96
C PRO A 69 -19.32 0.13 2.49
N ASN A 70 -19.19 1.37 2.00
CA ASN A 70 -18.81 1.67 0.61
C ASN A 70 -17.34 2.10 0.46
N VAL A 71 -16.51 1.93 1.50
CA VAL A 71 -15.07 2.26 1.47
C VAL A 71 -14.26 1.02 1.82
N VAL A 72 -13.28 0.70 0.98
CA VAL A 72 -12.39 -0.45 1.19
C VAL A 72 -11.42 -0.15 2.33
N ARG A 73 -11.18 -1.14 3.20
CA ARG A 73 -10.25 -1.05 4.34
C ARG A 73 -8.78 -1.14 3.89
N ILE A 74 -7.87 -0.52 4.66
CA ILE A 74 -6.46 -0.34 4.31
C ILE A 74 -5.47 -0.99 5.29
#